data_AF-A0A225VH36-F1
#
_entry.id   AF-A0A225VH36-F1
#
_cell.length_a   1.000
_cell.length_b   1.000
_cell.length_c   1.000
_cell.angle_alpha   90.00
_cell.angle_beta   90.00
_cell.angle_gamma   90.00
#
_symmetry.space_group_name_H-M   'P 1'
#
loop_
_entity.id
_entity.type
_entity.pdbx_description
1 polymer ?
#
loop_
_entity_poly.entity_id
_entity_poly.type
_entity_poly.pdbx_seq_one_letter_code
_entity_poly.pdbx_strand_id
1 'polypeptide(L)'
;MRNNIQKAAITAAFCRTSVTFPTMLPLDPRRPASDIFHLNKPLQTAMSDYVRRTKPYLKAIVELLQSQTASDYKPNKALLPAVLMREYMGNPRLDDLIHIASEGVRVNLTTHKPASPTTILRQVPGSTSSERTSGKIDADLIEFWPEIYVSPFGVLDKGDRNPRFSGRVIRGLSFPVDRSVNNHTDHFDITTLTVPKYSDCIHAFAGPIPEENAIVIDMSPAFGWSGSANTYGVLGGTVAFIHRNHSDAINAVGIFSYHWVDDHINVAPDVG
;
A
#
# COMPACT_ATOMS: atom_id res chain seq x y z
N MET A 1 -6.31 11.27 -1.88
CA MET A 1 -5.79 12.16 -2.94
C MET A 1 -4.46 11.70 -3.53
N ARG A 2 -4.51 11.29 -4.81
CA ARG A 2 -3.34 11.01 -5.66
C ARG A 2 -2.62 12.30 -6.02
N ASN A 3 -1.33 12.22 -6.38
CA ASN A 3 -0.60 13.41 -6.81
C ASN A 3 -1.02 13.84 -8.23
N ASN A 4 -0.64 15.06 -8.64
CA ASN A 4 -1.06 15.63 -9.93
C ASN A 4 -0.59 14.78 -11.13
N ILE A 5 0.59 14.18 -11.05
CA ILE A 5 1.16 13.31 -12.09
C ILE A 5 0.27 12.08 -12.28
N GLN A 6 -0.10 11.42 -11.18
CA GLN A 6 -1.01 10.28 -11.16
C GLN A 6 -2.37 10.63 -11.74
N LYS A 7 -2.95 11.75 -11.31
CA LYS A 7 -4.24 12.19 -11.82
C LYS A 7 -4.20 12.42 -13.33
N ALA A 8 -3.15 13.05 -13.86
CA ALA A 8 -3.00 13.31 -15.28
C ALA A 8 -2.87 12.02 -16.10
N ALA A 9 -2.04 11.07 -15.66
CA ALA A 9 -1.86 9.78 -16.34
C ALA A 9 -3.18 8.98 -16.43
N ILE A 10 -3.93 8.89 -15.32
CA ILE A 10 -5.21 8.19 -15.28
C ILE A 10 -6.24 8.90 -16.15
N THR A 11 -6.31 10.23 -16.08
CA THR A 11 -7.23 11.02 -16.91
C THR A 11 -6.96 10.78 -18.39
N ALA A 12 -5.69 10.81 -18.81
CA ALA A 12 -5.32 10.53 -20.20
C ALA A 12 -5.71 9.11 -20.64
N ALA A 13 -5.49 8.10 -19.78
CA ALA A 13 -5.90 6.72 -20.08
C ALA A 13 -7.42 6.58 -20.19
N PHE A 14 -8.18 7.20 -19.29
CA PHE A 14 -9.63 7.21 -19.29
C PHE A 14 -10.19 7.89 -20.54
N CYS A 15 -9.65 9.04 -20.93
CA CYS A 15 -10.08 9.75 -22.13
C CYS A 15 -9.92 8.90 -23.41
N ARG A 16 -8.87 8.08 -23.51
CA ARG A 16 -8.65 7.18 -24.67
C ARG A 16 -9.72 6.09 -24.80
N THR A 17 -10.49 5.83 -23.75
CA THR A 17 -11.50 4.77 -23.70
C THR A 17 -12.91 5.32 -23.49
N SER A 18 -13.06 6.64 -23.63
CA SER A 18 -14.31 7.37 -23.39
C SER A 18 -14.86 7.19 -21.98
N VAL A 19 -13.96 7.04 -21.00
CA VAL A 19 -14.26 7.12 -19.57
C VAL A 19 -13.93 8.53 -19.08
N THR A 20 -14.80 9.09 -18.25
CA THR A 20 -14.59 10.42 -17.68
C THR A 20 -13.97 10.28 -16.30
N PHE A 21 -12.84 10.97 -16.05
CA PHE A 21 -12.30 11.06 -14.71
C PHE A 21 -13.28 11.87 -13.82
N PRO A 22 -13.67 11.35 -12.65
CA PRO A 22 -14.68 12.01 -11.84
C PRO A 22 -14.19 13.35 -11.30
N THR A 23 -15.07 14.35 -11.32
CA THR A 23 -14.83 15.60 -10.62
C THR A 23 -14.86 15.32 -9.12
N MET A 24 -13.69 15.39 -8.47
CA MET A 24 -13.60 15.31 -7.02
C MET A 24 -14.26 16.57 -6.45
N LEU A 25 -15.47 16.45 -5.92
CA LEU A 25 -16.08 17.53 -5.14
C LEU A 25 -15.19 17.79 -3.92
N PRO A 26 -14.91 19.07 -3.57
CA PRO A 26 -14.25 19.39 -2.32
C PRO A 26 -15.01 18.72 -1.17
N LEU A 27 -14.28 18.12 -0.23
CA LEU A 27 -14.86 17.66 1.03
C LEU A 27 -15.55 18.87 1.68
N ASP A 28 -16.87 18.81 1.84
CA ASP A 28 -17.63 19.85 2.53
C ASP A 28 -17.24 19.80 4.02
N PRO A 29 -16.54 20.83 4.55
CA PRO A 29 -16.08 20.83 5.93
C PRO A 29 -17.23 20.84 6.95
N ARG A 30 -18.48 21.09 6.50
CA ARG A 30 -19.68 21.16 7.33
C ARG A 30 -20.39 19.81 7.45
N ARG A 31 -19.99 18.80 6.67
CA ARG A 31 -20.57 17.46 6.78
C ARG A 31 -20.01 16.73 8.01
N PRO A 32 -20.85 15.96 8.72
CA PRO A 32 -20.39 15.17 9.86
C PRO A 32 -19.29 14.20 9.42
N ALA A 33 -18.33 13.90 10.30
CA ALA A 33 -17.20 13.03 9.99
C ALA A 33 -17.63 11.65 9.44
N SER A 34 -18.83 11.17 9.81
CA SER A 34 -19.46 9.97 9.25
C SER A 34 -19.61 9.99 7.73
N ASP A 35 -19.79 11.16 7.12
CA ASP A 35 -19.95 11.32 5.67
C ASP A 35 -18.60 11.40 4.92
N ILE A 36 -17.49 11.58 5.66
CA ILE A 36 -16.13 11.68 5.12
C ILE A 36 -15.52 10.29 4.90
N PHE A 37 -16.04 9.26 5.57
CA PHE A 37 -15.59 7.88 5.49
C PHE A 37 -16.42 7.05 4.50
N HIS A 38 -16.72 7.58 3.31
CA HIS A 38 -17.27 6.77 2.22
C HIS A 38 -16.22 6.50 1.15
N LEU A 39 -16.29 5.29 0.58
CA LEU A 39 -15.50 4.95 -0.59
C LEU A 39 -15.78 5.97 -1.70
N ASN A 40 -14.74 6.38 -2.42
CA ASN A 40 -14.88 7.26 -3.58
C ASN A 40 -15.56 6.51 -4.73
N LYS A 41 -16.90 6.40 -4.66
CA LYS A 41 -17.73 5.72 -5.65
C LYS A 41 -17.52 6.24 -7.06
N PRO A 42 -17.47 7.57 -7.31
CA PRO A 42 -17.20 8.05 -8.66
C PRO A 42 -15.87 7.52 -9.24
N LEU A 43 -14.81 7.46 -8.42
CA LEU A 43 -13.52 6.93 -8.87
C LEU A 43 -13.53 5.41 -9.02
N GLN A 44 -14.21 4.69 -8.12
CA GLN A 44 -14.44 3.25 -8.28
C GLN A 44 -15.16 2.97 -9.61
N THR A 45 -16.30 3.60 -9.85
CA THR A 45 -17.10 3.42 -11.08
C THR A 45 -16.29 3.70 -12.33
N ALA A 46 -15.60 4.85 -12.39
CA ALA A 46 -14.78 5.20 -13.55
C ALA A 46 -13.63 4.19 -13.76
N MET A 47 -13.00 3.72 -12.68
CA MET A 47 -11.97 2.69 -12.77
C MET A 47 -12.55 1.38 -13.29
N SER A 48 -13.68 0.94 -12.75
CA SER A 48 -14.34 -0.29 -13.16
C SER A 48 -14.78 -0.24 -14.62
N ASP A 49 -15.30 0.90 -15.09
CA ASP A 49 -15.66 1.11 -16.49
C ASP A 49 -14.44 1.05 -17.41
N TYR A 50 -13.33 1.66 -17.00
CA TYR A 50 -12.07 1.56 -17.74
C TYR A 50 -11.62 0.10 -17.88
N VAL A 51 -11.67 -0.67 -16.79
CA VAL A 51 -11.32 -2.10 -16.76
C VAL A 51 -12.23 -2.90 -17.69
N ARG A 52 -13.55 -2.73 -17.61
CA ARG A 52 -14.51 -3.46 -18.46
C ARG A 52 -14.26 -3.21 -19.94
N ARG A 53 -13.90 -1.98 -20.30
CA ARG A 53 -13.64 -1.57 -21.70
C ARG A 53 -12.31 -2.08 -22.24
N THR A 54 -11.28 -2.15 -21.40
CA THR A 54 -9.91 -2.43 -21.86
C THR A 54 -9.40 -3.82 -21.51
N LYS A 55 -10.01 -4.48 -20.51
CA LYS A 55 -9.62 -5.79 -19.97
C LYS A 55 -8.09 -5.93 -19.81
N PRO A 56 -7.44 -4.98 -19.12
CA PRO A 56 -5.98 -4.98 -19.03
C PRO A 56 -5.52 -6.08 -18.08
N TYR A 57 -4.25 -6.47 -18.18
CA TYR A 57 -3.62 -7.26 -17.12
C TYR A 57 -3.61 -6.50 -15.80
N LEU A 58 -3.74 -7.21 -14.67
CA LEU A 58 -3.77 -6.60 -13.33
C LEU A 58 -2.55 -5.70 -13.09
N LYS A 59 -1.36 -6.15 -13.49
CA LYS A 59 -0.12 -5.36 -13.42
C LYS A 59 -0.23 -4.02 -14.15
N ALA A 60 -0.82 -4.00 -15.34
CA ALA A 60 -0.94 -2.79 -16.16
C ALA A 60 -1.84 -1.73 -15.49
N ILE A 61 -2.85 -2.16 -14.72
CA ILE A 61 -3.63 -1.22 -13.90
C ILE A 61 -2.76 -0.64 -12.80
N VAL A 62 -2.04 -1.46 -12.04
CA VAL A 62 -1.18 -0.98 -10.95
C VAL A 62 -0.18 0.05 -11.47
N GLU A 63 0.48 -0.25 -12.59
CA GLU A 63 1.39 0.67 -13.27
C GLU A 63 0.72 1.99 -13.66
N LEU A 64 -0.49 1.94 -14.21
CA LEU A 64 -1.27 3.14 -14.51
C LEU A 64 -1.58 3.95 -13.24
N LEU A 65 -2.01 3.30 -12.17
CA LEU A 65 -2.36 3.97 -10.91
C LEU A 65 -1.13 4.60 -10.22
N GLN A 66 0.04 4.01 -10.42
CA GLN A 66 1.33 4.51 -9.91
C GLN A 66 2.03 5.48 -10.87
N SER A 67 1.53 5.62 -12.11
CA SER A 67 2.19 6.37 -13.21
C SER A 67 3.57 5.84 -13.57
N GLN A 68 3.71 4.52 -13.58
CA GLN A 68 4.92 3.88 -14.06
C GLN A 68 4.96 3.99 -15.59
N THR A 69 6.14 4.35 -16.10
CA THR A 69 6.43 4.49 -17.53
C THR A 69 7.78 3.87 -17.81
N ALA A 70 8.12 3.63 -19.08
CA ALA A 70 9.44 3.13 -19.45
C ALA A 70 10.58 4.05 -19.01
N SER A 71 10.37 5.37 -19.02
CA SER A 71 11.36 6.38 -18.60
C SER A 71 11.41 6.61 -17.09
N ASP A 72 10.32 6.32 -16.38
CA ASP A 72 10.23 6.44 -14.94
C ASP A 72 9.31 5.34 -14.39
N TYR A 73 9.92 4.24 -13.99
CA TYR A 73 9.21 3.08 -13.44
C TYR A 73 9.08 3.12 -11.91
N LYS A 74 9.43 4.23 -11.24
CA LYS A 74 9.29 4.32 -9.77
C LYS A 74 7.84 4.12 -9.36
N PRO A 75 7.51 3.22 -8.42
CA PRO A 75 6.13 3.02 -7.98
C PRO A 75 5.62 4.21 -7.15
N ASN A 76 6.50 4.88 -6.41
CA ASN A 76 6.18 6.08 -5.65
C ASN A 76 6.96 7.28 -6.19
N LYS A 77 6.27 8.15 -6.93
CA LYS A 77 6.88 9.35 -7.55
C LYS A 77 7.39 10.39 -6.55
N ALA A 78 6.99 10.29 -5.28
CA ALA A 78 7.49 11.18 -4.24
C ALA A 78 8.86 10.74 -3.69
N LEU A 79 9.24 9.48 -3.86
CA LEU A 79 10.56 9.00 -3.48
C LEU A 79 11.56 9.32 -4.60
N LEU A 80 12.42 10.30 -4.37
CA LEU A 80 13.40 10.77 -5.35
C LEU A 80 14.78 10.21 -4.98
N PRO A 81 15.32 9.22 -5.72
CA PRO A 81 16.59 8.57 -5.37
C PRO A 81 17.75 9.55 -5.16
N ALA A 82 17.88 10.57 -6.02
CA ALA A 82 18.93 11.58 -5.90
C ALA A 82 18.82 12.40 -4.60
N VAL A 83 17.60 12.69 -4.13
CA VAL A 83 17.39 13.37 -2.84
C VAL A 83 17.73 12.42 -1.71
N LEU A 84 17.25 11.18 -1.77
CA LEU A 84 17.52 10.18 -0.74
C LEU A 84 19.04 9.93 -0.58
N MET A 85 19.79 9.84 -1.68
CA MET A 85 21.26 9.69 -1.65
C MET A 85 21.94 10.82 -0.89
N ARG A 86 21.49 12.06 -1.12
CA ARG A 86 22.06 13.25 -0.48
C ARG A 86 21.70 13.35 0.98
N GLU A 87 20.41 13.21 1.32
CA GLU A 87 19.91 13.43 2.67
C GLU A 87 20.28 12.29 3.64
N TYR A 88 20.44 11.06 3.14
CA TYR A 88 20.70 9.88 3.95
C TYR A 88 22.13 9.33 3.78
N MET A 89 23.06 10.19 3.35
CA MET A 89 24.47 9.82 3.24
C MET A 89 25.00 9.30 4.58
N GLY A 90 25.68 8.15 4.55
CA GLY A 90 26.17 7.48 5.76
C GLY A 90 25.19 6.49 6.42
N ASN A 91 23.95 6.40 5.93
CA ASN A 91 23.05 5.32 6.34
C ASN A 91 23.56 3.97 5.81
N PRO A 92 23.80 2.95 6.67
CA PRO A 92 24.31 1.64 6.24
C PRO A 92 23.43 0.92 5.22
N ARG A 93 22.14 1.25 5.13
CA ARG A 93 21.19 0.66 4.16
C ARG A 93 20.71 1.67 3.12
N LEU A 94 21.54 2.67 2.81
CA LEU A 94 21.22 3.67 1.79
C LEU A 94 20.97 3.00 0.43
N ASP A 95 21.80 2.05 0.03
CA ASP A 95 21.65 1.37 -1.27
C ASP A 95 20.32 0.61 -1.36
N ASP A 96 19.91 -0.07 -0.29
CA ASP A 96 18.60 -0.74 -0.22
C ASP A 96 17.45 0.27 -0.33
N LEU A 97 17.57 1.42 0.35
CA LEU A 97 16.57 2.50 0.29
C LEU A 97 16.45 3.06 -1.13
N ILE A 98 17.58 3.28 -1.81
CA ILE A 98 17.62 3.74 -3.21
C ILE A 98 16.99 2.71 -4.13
N HIS A 99 17.29 1.43 -3.91
CA HIS A 99 16.72 0.34 -4.68
C HIS A 99 15.20 0.30 -4.56
N ILE A 100 14.67 0.31 -3.33
CA ILE A 100 13.23 0.35 -3.05
C ILE A 100 12.56 1.58 -3.68
N ALA A 101 13.20 2.76 -3.59
CA ALA A 101 12.66 3.99 -4.17
C ALA A 101 12.62 3.94 -5.71
N SER A 102 13.62 3.29 -6.33
CA SER A 102 13.80 3.26 -7.78
C SER A 102 12.95 2.20 -8.46
N GLU A 103 12.89 1.00 -7.89
CA GLU A 103 12.28 -0.17 -8.53
C GLU A 103 11.03 -0.69 -7.80
N GLY A 104 10.83 -0.27 -6.56
CA GLY A 104 9.83 -0.81 -5.67
C GLY A 104 10.32 -1.99 -4.85
N VAL A 105 9.40 -2.49 -4.03
CA VAL A 105 9.67 -3.63 -3.15
C VAL A 105 9.66 -4.91 -3.96
N ARG A 106 10.58 -5.81 -3.63
CA ARG A 106 10.64 -7.16 -4.20
C ARG A 106 9.85 -8.12 -3.34
N VAL A 107 9.09 -8.99 -3.99
CA VAL A 107 8.22 -9.98 -3.35
C VAL A 107 8.63 -11.35 -3.84
N ASN A 108 9.07 -12.20 -2.92
CA ASN A 108 9.37 -13.59 -3.22
C ASN A 108 8.24 -14.46 -2.65
N LEU A 109 7.51 -15.14 -3.53
CA LEU A 109 6.47 -16.09 -3.15
C LEU A 109 6.93 -17.50 -3.55
N THR A 110 6.85 -18.46 -2.62
CA THR A 110 7.26 -19.86 -2.84
C THR A 110 6.39 -20.61 -3.82
N THR A 111 5.15 -20.14 -4.04
CA THR A 111 4.24 -20.69 -5.05
C THR A 111 3.46 -19.57 -5.74
N HIS A 112 3.08 -19.82 -6.98
CA HIS A 112 2.28 -18.90 -7.79
C HIS A 112 0.78 -18.90 -7.45
N LYS A 113 0.29 -19.74 -6.51
CA LYS A 113 -1.16 -19.84 -6.26
C LYS A 113 -1.54 -20.47 -4.92
N PRO A 114 -1.95 -19.67 -3.91
CA PRO A 114 -2.80 -20.16 -2.85
C PRO A 114 -4.26 -20.26 -3.33
N ALA A 115 -5.02 -21.24 -2.81
CA ALA A 115 -6.46 -21.35 -3.07
C ALA A 115 -7.21 -20.32 -2.23
N SER A 116 -8.04 -19.47 -2.87
CA SER A 116 -8.81 -18.44 -2.18
C SER A 116 -9.66 -19.04 -1.05
N PRO A 117 -9.61 -18.49 0.19
CA PRO A 117 -10.45 -18.96 1.27
C PRO A 117 -11.93 -18.81 0.92
N THR A 118 -12.71 -19.85 1.17
CA THR A 118 -14.18 -19.88 0.99
C THR A 118 -14.93 -19.03 2.03
N THR A 119 -14.24 -18.49 3.03
CA THR A 119 -14.84 -17.78 4.16
C THR A 119 -14.20 -16.41 4.33
N ILE A 120 -14.98 -15.36 4.02
CA ILE A 120 -14.67 -13.98 4.36
C ILE A 120 -15.04 -13.79 5.83
N LEU A 121 -14.04 -13.70 6.71
CA LEU A 121 -14.27 -13.45 8.13
C LEU A 121 -14.72 -12.00 8.35
N ARG A 122 -15.96 -11.85 8.83
CA ARG A 122 -16.59 -10.68 9.47
C ARG A 122 -15.98 -9.32 9.12
N GLN A 123 -16.58 -8.65 8.15
CA GLN A 123 -16.30 -7.25 7.84
C GLN A 123 -16.86 -6.30 8.88
N VAL A 124 -16.08 -5.25 9.14
CA VAL A 124 -16.51 -4.07 9.88
C VAL A 124 -16.60 -2.94 8.86
N PRO A 125 -17.70 -2.18 8.82
CA PRO A 125 -17.84 -1.07 7.88
C PRO A 125 -16.84 0.03 8.25
N GLY A 126 -15.98 0.42 7.31
CA GLY A 126 -14.99 1.46 7.56
C GLY A 126 -13.95 1.59 6.45
N SER A 127 -14.16 2.56 5.57
CA SER A 127 -13.37 2.92 4.38
C SER A 127 -11.99 3.55 4.71
N THR A 128 -11.17 2.90 5.52
CA THR A 128 -9.91 3.50 5.98
C THR A 128 -8.70 3.23 5.09
N SER A 129 -8.83 2.48 3.98
CA SER A 129 -7.70 2.28 3.07
C SER A 129 -7.47 3.51 2.18
N SER A 130 -6.26 4.06 2.23
CA SER A 130 -5.88 5.24 1.45
C SER A 130 -5.95 4.95 -0.06
N GLU A 131 -6.59 5.83 -0.84
CA GLU A 131 -6.59 5.79 -2.32
C GLU A 131 -5.20 5.93 -2.94
N ARG A 132 -4.21 6.35 -2.15
CA ARG A 132 -2.81 6.47 -2.58
C ARG A 132 -2.11 5.12 -2.56
N THR A 133 -2.49 4.24 -1.64
CA THR A 133 -1.84 2.95 -1.39
C THR A 133 -2.69 1.78 -1.83
N SER A 134 -3.96 2.00 -2.21
CA SER A 134 -4.86 0.95 -2.69
C SER A 134 -5.81 1.44 -3.79
N GLY A 135 -6.04 0.57 -4.78
CA GLY A 135 -7.07 0.73 -5.82
C GLY A 135 -8.37 0.07 -5.40
N LYS A 136 -9.51 0.65 -5.77
CA LYS A 136 -10.84 0.06 -5.57
C LYS A 136 -11.57 -0.04 -6.90
N ILE A 137 -12.16 -1.18 -7.13
CA ILE A 137 -12.83 -1.61 -8.35
C ILE A 137 -14.06 -2.43 -7.96
N ASP A 138 -15.01 -2.59 -8.87
CA ASP A 138 -16.22 -3.38 -8.61
C ASP A 138 -15.87 -4.86 -8.41
N ALA A 139 -16.63 -5.53 -7.54
CA ALA A 139 -16.30 -6.90 -7.12
C ALA A 139 -16.44 -7.94 -8.25
N ASP A 140 -17.32 -7.71 -9.22
CA ASP A 140 -17.49 -8.55 -10.42
C ASP A 140 -16.22 -8.63 -11.27
N LEU A 141 -15.33 -7.63 -11.19
CA LEU A 141 -14.11 -7.60 -12.00
C LEU A 141 -13.08 -8.66 -11.61
N ILE A 142 -13.24 -9.32 -10.46
CA ILE A 142 -12.41 -10.47 -10.11
C ILE A 142 -12.52 -11.61 -11.13
N GLU A 143 -13.65 -11.71 -11.84
CA GLU A 143 -13.85 -12.71 -12.90
C GLU A 143 -12.90 -12.49 -14.10
N PHE A 144 -12.41 -11.25 -14.29
CA PHE A 144 -11.42 -10.93 -15.33
C PHE A 144 -9.99 -11.25 -14.91
N TRP A 145 -9.72 -11.39 -13.60
CA TRP A 145 -8.41 -11.74 -13.05
C TRP A 145 -8.50 -12.95 -12.14
N PRO A 146 -8.62 -14.16 -12.72
CA PRO A 146 -8.69 -15.40 -11.95
C PRO A 146 -7.42 -15.67 -11.12
N GLU A 147 -6.34 -14.94 -11.35
CA GLU A 147 -5.12 -14.95 -10.55
C GLU A 147 -5.26 -14.26 -9.18
N ILE A 148 -6.29 -13.43 -8.98
CA ILE A 148 -6.44 -12.68 -7.72
C ILE A 148 -6.75 -13.64 -6.55
N TYR A 149 -5.90 -13.56 -5.55
CA TYR A 149 -6.10 -14.15 -4.24
C TYR A 149 -6.72 -13.11 -3.29
N VAL A 150 -7.84 -13.49 -2.68
CA VAL A 150 -8.60 -12.61 -1.79
C VAL A 150 -8.36 -13.02 -0.36
N SER A 151 -7.69 -12.15 0.41
CA SER A 151 -7.54 -12.31 1.85
C SER A 151 -8.69 -11.61 2.59
N PRO A 152 -9.15 -12.15 3.73
CA PRO A 152 -10.06 -11.39 4.59
C PRO A 152 -9.35 -10.14 5.10
N PHE A 153 -10.10 -9.09 5.39
CA PHE A 153 -9.59 -7.96 6.15
C PHE A 153 -10.69 -7.39 7.05
N GLY A 154 -10.27 -6.74 8.12
CA GLY A 154 -11.15 -6.11 9.09
C GLY A 154 -10.62 -4.75 9.51
N VAL A 155 -11.39 -4.06 10.34
CA VAL A 155 -10.97 -2.82 10.99
C VAL A 155 -10.83 -3.11 12.47
N LEU A 156 -9.63 -2.90 13.02
CA LEU A 156 -9.41 -2.91 14.46
C LEU A 156 -9.50 -1.50 15.03
N ASP A 157 -10.07 -1.43 16.23
CA ASP A 157 -10.11 -0.20 17.02
C ASP A 157 -8.71 0.33 17.32
N LYS A 158 -8.58 1.66 17.25
CA LYS A 158 -7.38 2.37 17.71
C LYS A 158 -7.78 3.36 18.81
N GLY A 159 -7.74 2.90 20.05
CA GLY A 159 -8.12 3.67 21.24
C GLY A 159 -9.63 3.71 21.48
N ASP A 160 -10.10 4.71 22.23
CA ASP A 160 -11.48 4.76 22.76
C ASP A 160 -12.53 5.20 21.72
N ARG A 161 -12.18 5.25 20.44
CA ARG A 161 -13.08 5.68 19.37
C ARG A 161 -13.74 4.48 18.70
N ASN A 162 -14.98 4.67 18.28
CA ASN A 162 -15.79 3.61 17.67
C ASN A 162 -15.19 3.13 16.32
N PRO A 163 -15.07 1.80 16.11
CA PRO A 163 -14.38 1.22 14.94
C PRO A 163 -15.06 1.56 13.63
N ARG A 164 -16.35 1.89 13.68
CA ARG A 164 -17.14 2.32 12.51
C ARG A 164 -16.68 3.66 11.94
N PHE A 165 -16.02 4.49 12.75
CA PHE A 165 -15.60 5.83 12.36
C PHE A 165 -14.08 6.02 12.42
N SER A 166 -13.37 5.18 13.16
CA SER A 166 -11.90 5.19 13.17
C SER A 166 -11.34 3.83 13.56
N GLY A 167 -10.43 3.32 12.75
CA GLY A 167 -9.68 2.11 13.08
C GLY A 167 -8.55 1.87 12.09
N ARG A 168 -7.74 0.84 12.36
CA ARG A 168 -6.70 0.37 11.46
C ARG A 168 -7.25 -0.76 10.60
N VAL A 169 -7.13 -0.64 9.28
CA VAL A 169 -7.36 -1.78 8.37
C VAL A 169 -6.30 -2.83 8.67
N ILE A 170 -6.72 -4.07 8.93
CA ILE A 170 -5.85 -5.22 9.11
C ILE A 170 -6.19 -6.26 8.06
N ARG A 171 -5.18 -6.69 7.31
CA ARG A 171 -5.31 -7.81 6.38
C ARG A 171 -5.01 -9.12 7.09
N GLY A 172 -5.87 -10.12 6.90
CA GLY A 172 -5.67 -11.48 7.37
C GLY A 172 -4.71 -12.26 6.48
N LEU A 173 -3.49 -11.74 6.26
CA LEU A 173 -2.49 -12.35 5.37
C LEU A 173 -1.87 -13.64 5.93
N SER A 174 -2.18 -13.99 7.18
CA SER A 174 -1.85 -15.27 7.82
C SER A 174 -3.03 -16.26 7.83
N PHE A 175 -4.16 -15.93 7.18
CA PHE A 175 -5.32 -16.79 7.06
C PHE A 175 -5.59 -17.18 5.59
N PRO A 176 -6.05 -18.40 5.31
CA PRO A 176 -6.17 -19.52 6.25
C PRO A 176 -4.80 -20.11 6.57
N VAL A 177 -4.68 -20.76 7.71
CA VAL A 177 -3.44 -21.46 8.13
C VAL A 177 -2.99 -22.40 7.01
N ASP A 178 -1.68 -22.44 6.79
CA ASP A 178 -0.97 -23.20 5.75
C ASP A 178 -1.23 -22.78 4.29
N ARG A 179 -2.22 -21.92 4.04
CA ARG A 179 -2.59 -21.47 2.69
C ARG A 179 -2.63 -19.97 2.52
N SER A 180 -2.16 -19.24 3.51
CA SER A 180 -2.15 -17.78 3.52
C SER A 180 -1.02 -17.20 2.64
N VAL A 181 -1.07 -15.89 2.40
CA VAL A 181 0.02 -15.18 1.72
C VAL A 181 1.32 -15.32 2.50
N ASN A 182 1.27 -15.24 3.83
CA ASN A 182 2.44 -15.35 4.68
C ASN A 182 3.03 -16.77 4.70
N ASN A 183 2.20 -17.81 4.61
CA ASN A 183 2.69 -19.20 4.48
C ASN A 183 3.45 -19.42 3.15
N HIS A 184 3.11 -18.67 2.12
CA HIS A 184 3.73 -18.74 0.80
C HIS A 184 4.75 -17.63 0.56
N THR A 185 5.05 -16.82 1.56
CA THR A 185 6.09 -15.80 1.42
C THR A 185 7.44 -16.45 1.69
N ASP A 186 8.32 -16.36 0.70
CA ASP A 186 9.70 -16.76 0.88
C ASP A 186 10.44 -15.65 1.62
N HIS A 187 11.12 -16.02 2.69
CA HIS A 187 11.90 -15.12 3.53
C HIS A 187 13.40 -15.16 3.17
N PHE A 188 13.80 -16.00 2.20
CA PHE A 188 15.17 -16.07 1.70
C PHE A 188 15.50 -14.90 0.77
N ASP A 189 16.79 -14.54 0.83
CA ASP A 189 17.51 -13.44 0.19
C ASP A 189 16.77 -12.61 -0.89
N ILE A 190 16.15 -11.51 -0.45
CA ILE A 190 15.37 -10.58 -1.28
C ILE A 190 16.28 -9.68 -2.16
N THR A 191 17.61 -9.81 -2.00
CA THR A 191 18.62 -9.00 -2.68
C THR A 191 18.87 -9.40 -4.14
N THR A 192 18.39 -10.57 -4.59
CA THR A 192 18.61 -11.04 -5.95
C THR A 192 17.70 -10.33 -6.97
N LEU A 193 18.28 -9.89 -8.10
CA LEU A 193 17.57 -9.24 -9.22
C LEU A 193 16.48 -10.13 -9.87
N THR A 194 16.46 -11.41 -9.53
CA THR A 194 15.53 -12.43 -10.02
C THR A 194 14.20 -12.47 -9.28
N VAL A 195 14.06 -11.75 -8.15
CA VAL A 195 12.80 -11.71 -7.40
C VAL A 195 11.80 -10.76 -8.09
N PRO A 196 10.53 -11.19 -8.29
CA PRO A 196 9.50 -10.34 -8.89
C PRO A 196 9.28 -9.03 -8.11
N LYS A 197 8.88 -7.98 -8.85
CA LYS A 197 8.50 -6.71 -8.22
C LYS A 197 7.14 -6.87 -7.56
N TYR A 198 6.84 -6.02 -6.58
CA TYR A 198 5.55 -6.00 -5.91
C TYR A 198 4.36 -5.90 -6.90
N SER A 199 4.52 -5.18 -8.01
CA SER A 199 3.52 -5.12 -9.08
C SER A 199 3.23 -6.46 -9.75
N ASP A 200 4.19 -7.38 -9.77
CA ASP A 200 4.05 -8.72 -10.34
C ASP A 200 3.32 -9.67 -9.39
N CYS A 201 3.47 -9.45 -8.08
CA CYS A 201 2.83 -10.23 -7.02
C CYS A 201 1.54 -9.61 -6.47
N ILE A 202 1.06 -8.52 -7.08
CA ILE A 202 -0.11 -7.77 -6.62
C ILE A 202 -1.38 -8.64 -6.48
N HIS A 203 -1.47 -9.68 -7.29
CA HIS A 203 -2.56 -10.65 -7.27
C HIS A 203 -2.72 -11.31 -5.88
N ALA A 204 -1.68 -11.38 -5.06
CA ALA A 204 -1.73 -11.90 -3.71
C ALA A 204 -2.33 -10.93 -2.66
N PHE A 205 -2.46 -9.64 -2.98
CA PHE A 205 -2.76 -8.58 -2.02
C PHE A 205 -4.10 -7.88 -2.29
N ALA A 206 -5.16 -8.69 -2.48
CA ALA A 206 -6.53 -8.19 -2.64
C ALA A 206 -7.42 -8.55 -1.45
N GLY A 207 -8.52 -7.81 -1.28
CA GLY A 207 -9.55 -8.09 -0.28
C GLY A 207 -10.92 -7.53 -0.69
N PRO A 208 -12.05 -8.14 -0.26
CA PRO A 208 -13.39 -7.71 -0.63
C PRO A 208 -14.01 -6.72 0.36
N ILE A 209 -14.74 -5.70 -0.12
CA ILE A 209 -15.71 -4.89 0.63
C ILE A 209 -17.12 -5.15 0.05
N PRO A 210 -17.82 -6.22 0.46
CA PRO A 210 -19.17 -6.58 0.01
C PRO A 210 -20.19 -5.49 0.24
N GLU A 211 -20.15 -4.77 1.37
CA GLU A 211 -21.05 -3.65 1.66
C GLU A 211 -20.95 -2.54 0.61
N GLU A 212 -19.82 -2.47 -0.08
CA GLU A 212 -19.51 -1.47 -1.09
C GLU A 212 -19.43 -2.08 -2.51
N ASN A 213 -19.75 -3.37 -2.68
CA ASN A 213 -19.56 -4.11 -3.94
C ASN A 213 -18.17 -3.85 -4.56
N ALA A 214 -17.12 -3.89 -3.74
CA ALA A 214 -15.78 -3.50 -4.18
C ALA A 214 -14.72 -4.55 -3.84
N ILE A 215 -13.65 -4.60 -4.64
CA ILE A 215 -12.39 -5.26 -4.33
C ILE A 215 -11.33 -4.19 -4.13
N VAL A 216 -10.57 -4.30 -3.04
CA VAL A 216 -9.43 -3.44 -2.71
C VAL A 216 -8.15 -4.17 -3.06
N ILE A 217 -7.36 -3.59 -3.96
CA ILE A 217 -6.03 -4.07 -4.34
C ILE A 217 -4.98 -3.17 -3.68
N ASP A 218 -4.10 -3.73 -2.85
CA ASP A 218 -3.03 -2.98 -2.20
C ASP A 218 -1.87 -2.75 -3.15
N MET A 219 -1.66 -1.50 -3.56
CA MET A 219 -0.61 -1.08 -4.49
C MET A 219 0.74 -0.81 -3.80
N SER A 220 0.83 -1.03 -2.50
CA SER A 220 2.06 -0.95 -1.69
C SER A 220 2.11 -2.14 -0.74
N PRO A 221 3.30 -2.56 -0.27
CA PRO A 221 3.43 -3.68 0.67
C PRO A 221 2.40 -3.61 1.80
N ALA A 222 1.55 -4.63 1.86
CA ALA A 222 0.46 -4.68 2.82
C ALA A 222 1.00 -4.79 4.26
N PHE A 223 0.36 -4.08 5.19
CA PHE A 223 0.62 -4.27 6.62
C PHE A 223 0.23 -5.71 7.03
N GLY A 224 1.09 -6.35 7.83
CA GLY A 224 0.93 -7.74 8.25
C GLY A 224 1.44 -8.78 7.24
N TRP A 225 2.02 -8.36 6.10
CA TRP A 225 2.72 -9.27 5.19
C TRP A 225 4.10 -9.62 5.79
N SER A 226 4.43 -10.90 5.94
CA SER A 226 5.66 -11.32 6.63
C SER A 226 6.94 -10.93 5.89
N GLY A 227 6.90 -10.85 4.55
CA GLY A 227 8.02 -10.36 3.74
C GLY A 227 8.21 -8.84 3.79
N SER A 228 7.22 -8.10 4.30
CA SER A 228 7.33 -6.65 4.46
C SER A 228 8.31 -6.26 5.57
N ALA A 229 8.63 -7.18 6.50
CA ALA A 229 9.52 -6.92 7.62
C ALA A 229 10.92 -6.45 7.18
N ASN A 230 11.47 -7.02 6.11
CA ASN A 230 12.76 -6.57 5.59
C ASN A 230 12.67 -5.15 5.00
N THR A 231 11.59 -4.86 4.26
CA THR A 231 11.35 -3.55 3.64
C THR A 231 11.10 -2.47 4.69
N TYR A 232 10.15 -2.71 5.62
CA TYR A 232 9.87 -1.79 6.72
C TYR A 232 11.06 -1.68 7.65
N GLY A 233 11.86 -2.73 7.78
CA GLY A 233 13.21 -2.69 8.33
C GLY A 233 14.01 -1.55 7.69
N VAL A 234 14.31 -1.61 6.38
CA VAL A 234 15.07 -0.58 5.65
C VAL A 234 14.55 0.83 5.90
N LEU A 235 13.24 1.04 5.76
CA LEU A 235 12.60 2.33 5.99
C LEU A 235 12.70 2.78 7.46
N GLY A 236 12.39 1.90 8.40
CA GLY A 236 12.44 2.17 9.84
C GLY A 236 13.87 2.44 10.34
N GLY A 237 14.86 1.75 9.80
CA GLY A 237 16.27 2.03 10.09
C GLY A 237 16.75 3.36 9.51
N THR A 238 16.18 3.79 8.38
CA THR A 238 16.42 5.13 7.83
C THR A 238 15.84 6.20 8.75
N VAL A 239 14.62 5.99 9.27
CA VAL A 239 14.00 6.88 10.26
C VAL A 239 14.84 6.92 11.55
N ALA A 240 15.27 5.76 12.06
CA ALA A 240 16.14 5.67 13.24
C ALA A 240 17.51 6.34 13.02
N PHE A 241 18.07 6.24 11.82
CA PHE A 241 19.29 6.94 11.44
C PHE A 241 19.10 8.46 11.54
N ILE A 242 17.98 9.03 11.05
CA ILE A 242 17.70 10.46 11.23
C ILE A 242 17.63 10.81 12.72
N HIS A 243 16.81 10.09 13.49
CA HIS A 243 16.58 10.43 14.90
C HIS A 243 17.84 10.33 15.76
N ARG A 244 18.80 9.47 15.39
CA ARG A 244 20.11 9.39 16.05
C ARG A 244 21.06 10.52 15.66
N ASN A 245 20.96 11.02 14.43
CA ASN A 245 21.89 12.00 13.87
C ASN A 245 21.36 13.44 13.91
N HIS A 246 20.15 13.66 14.40
CA HIS A 246 19.56 14.98 14.58
C HIS A 246 19.29 15.21 16.07
N SER A 247 19.81 16.32 16.60
CA SER A 247 19.51 16.81 17.94
C SER A 247 18.50 17.95 17.88
N ASP A 248 17.77 18.16 18.98
CA ASP A 248 16.95 19.34 19.21
C ASP A 248 17.35 20.02 20.53
N ALA A 249 16.70 21.14 20.86
CA ALA A 249 17.02 21.91 22.05
C ALA A 249 16.80 21.15 23.37
N ILE A 250 16.02 20.06 23.34
CA ILE A 250 15.66 19.25 24.51
C ILE A 250 16.60 18.04 24.62
N ASN A 251 16.97 17.45 23.48
CA ASN A 251 17.80 16.25 23.36
C ASN A 251 19.11 16.59 22.64
N ALA A 252 19.95 17.40 23.28
CA ALA A 252 21.20 17.90 22.69
C ALA A 252 22.20 16.79 22.33
N VAL A 253 22.14 15.65 23.02
CA VAL A 253 22.93 14.43 22.75
C VAL A 253 22.23 13.43 21.83
N GLY A 254 21.05 13.78 21.30
CA GLY A 254 20.23 12.94 20.44
C GLY A 254 19.30 12.01 21.22
N ILE A 255 18.48 11.26 20.48
CA ILE A 255 17.49 10.31 21.01
C ILE A 255 17.97 8.89 20.72
N PHE A 256 17.89 7.99 21.71
CA PHE A 256 18.11 6.57 21.42
C PHE A 256 16.93 6.07 20.62
N SER A 257 17.18 5.74 19.36
CA SER A 257 16.13 5.34 18.42
C SER A 257 16.37 3.92 17.92
N TYR A 258 15.37 3.06 17.99
CA TYR A 258 15.40 1.74 17.36
C TYR A 258 14.08 1.45 16.65
N HIS A 259 14.09 0.46 15.77
CA HIS A 259 12.92 0.05 15.01
C HIS A 259 12.74 -1.47 15.12
N TRP A 260 11.48 -1.90 15.05
CA TRP A 260 11.12 -3.31 14.97
C TRP A 260 10.03 -3.46 13.93
N VAL A 261 10.39 -3.94 12.74
CA VAL A 261 9.47 -4.04 11.59
C VAL A 261 8.83 -2.67 11.28
N ASP A 262 7.54 -2.50 11.57
CA ASP A 262 6.76 -1.28 11.33
C ASP A 262 6.70 -0.35 12.56
N ASP A 263 7.21 -0.79 13.70
CA ASP A 263 7.29 0.02 14.92
C ASP A 263 8.60 0.81 14.99
N HIS A 264 8.47 2.04 15.50
CA HIS A 264 9.57 2.93 15.76
C HIS A 264 9.54 3.40 17.21
N ILE A 265 10.65 3.20 17.92
CA ILE A 265 10.75 3.47 19.34
C ILE A 265 11.86 4.48 19.57
N ASN A 266 11.49 5.58 20.20
CA ASN A 266 12.37 6.66 20.59
C ASN A 266 12.40 6.73 22.13
N VAL A 267 13.60 6.66 22.69
CA VAL A 267 13.86 6.71 24.12
C VAL A 267 14.77 7.90 24.39
N ALA A 268 14.30 8.79 25.25
CA ALA A 268 15.06 9.91 25.77
C ALA A 268 15.01 9.87 27.31
N PRO A 269 16.07 10.32 27.99
CA PRO A 269 16.03 10.50 29.44
C PRO A 269 15.00 11.57 29.81
N ASP A 270 14.25 11.33 30.89
CA ASP A 270 13.36 12.33 31.48
C ASP A 270 14.19 13.33 32.29
N VAL A 271 14.71 14.34 31.59
CA VAL A 271 15.37 15.51 32.18
C VAL A 271 14.29 16.58 32.34
N GLY A 272 13.72 16.63 33.55
CA GLY A 272 12.49 17.38 33.87
C GLY A 272 12.52 18.89 33.65
#